data_AF-A0A1U7UPW8-F1
#
_entry.id   AF-A0A1U7UPW8-F1
#
_cell.length_a   1.000
_cell.length_b   1.000
_cell.length_c   1.000
_cell.angle_alpha   90.00
_cell.angle_beta   90.00
_cell.angle_gamma   90.00
#
_symmetry.space_group_name_H-M   'P 1'
#
loop_
_entity.id
_entity.type
_entity.pdbx_description
1 polymer ?
#
loop_
_entity_poly.entity_id
_entity_poly.type
_entity_poly.pdbx_seq_one_letter_code
_entity_poly.pdbx_strand_id
1 'polypeptide(L)'
;LKPRGVAVNLIPGLPAYILFMCVRHADYLNDDQKVRSLLTSTINSIKKVLKKRGDDFETVSFWLSNTCRFLHCLKQYSGEEGFMKHNTSRQNEHCLTNFDLAEYRQVLSDLAIQIYQQLVRVLENILQPMIVSGMLEHETIQGVSGVKPTGLRKRTSSIADEGTYTLDSILRQLNSFHSVMCQHGMDPELIKQVVKQMFYIVGAITLNNLLLRKDMCSWSKGMQIRYNVSQLEEWLRDKNLMNSGAKETLEPLIQAAQLLQVKKKTDDDAEAICSMCNALTTAQIVKVLNLYTPVNEFEERVSVSFIRTIQMRLRDRKDSPQLLMDAKHIFPVTFPFNPSSLALETIQIPASLGLGFISRV
;
A
#
# COMPACT_ATOMS: atom_id res chain seq x y z
N LEU A 1 -20.93 -11.90 10.39
CA LEU A 1 -19.69 -12.67 10.13
C LEU A 1 -18.50 -12.00 10.83
N LYS A 2 -17.67 -12.78 11.52
CA LYS A 2 -16.40 -12.32 12.14
C LYS A 2 -15.25 -12.63 11.17
N PRO A 3 -14.45 -11.64 10.73
CA PRO A 3 -13.32 -11.84 9.81
C PRO A 3 -12.31 -12.87 10.31
N ARG A 4 -12.03 -12.91 11.62
CA ARG A 4 -11.13 -13.89 12.26
C ARG A 4 -11.74 -15.27 12.55
N GLY A 5 -12.89 -15.61 11.98
CA GLY A 5 -13.53 -16.91 12.24
C GLY A 5 -12.70 -18.04 11.63
N VAL A 6 -12.33 -19.06 12.42
CA VAL A 6 -11.57 -20.24 11.94
C VAL A 6 -12.18 -20.84 10.67
N ALA A 7 -13.51 -20.93 10.63
CA ALA A 7 -14.26 -21.44 9.50
C ALA A 7 -14.10 -20.64 8.19
N VAL A 8 -13.99 -19.31 8.27
CA VAL A 8 -13.85 -18.45 7.07
C VAL A 8 -12.40 -18.27 6.63
N ASN A 9 -11.45 -18.55 7.52
CA ASN A 9 -10.02 -18.54 7.21
C ASN A 9 -9.55 -19.88 6.62
N LEU A 10 -10.32 -20.96 6.78
CA LEU A 10 -9.98 -22.27 6.19
C LEU A 10 -10.12 -22.27 4.66
N ILE A 11 -11.10 -21.54 4.13
CA ILE A 11 -11.30 -21.32 2.70
C ILE A 11 -11.38 -19.81 2.47
N PRO A 12 -10.27 -19.16 2.09
CA PRO A 12 -10.28 -17.73 1.79
C PRO A 12 -11.29 -17.40 0.69
N GLY A 13 -12.15 -16.39 0.95
CA GLY A 13 -13.23 -16.04 0.05
C GLY A 13 -14.50 -16.90 0.18
N LEU A 14 -14.62 -17.78 1.20
CA LEU A 14 -15.80 -18.63 1.41
C LEU A 14 -17.15 -17.87 1.32
N PRO A 15 -17.33 -16.69 1.94
CA PRO A 15 -18.56 -15.91 1.76
C PRO A 15 -18.88 -15.60 0.30
N ALA A 16 -17.88 -15.23 -0.50
CA ALA A 16 -18.06 -14.94 -1.92
C ALA A 16 -18.52 -16.18 -2.71
N TYR A 17 -17.95 -17.35 -2.43
CA TYR A 17 -18.38 -18.60 -3.08
C TYR A 17 -19.81 -18.99 -2.67
N ILE A 18 -20.16 -18.86 -1.37
CA ILE A 18 -21.53 -19.14 -0.90
C ILE A 18 -22.53 -18.22 -1.59
N LEU A 19 -22.24 -16.91 -1.66
CA LEU A 19 -23.08 -15.94 -2.35
C LEU A 19 -23.23 -16.28 -3.83
N PHE A 20 -22.14 -16.66 -4.50
CA PHE A 20 -22.19 -17.06 -5.90
C PHE A 20 -22.98 -18.34 -6.14
N MET A 21 -22.84 -19.36 -5.28
CA MET A 21 -23.67 -20.57 -5.36
C MET A 21 -25.17 -20.28 -5.15
N CYS A 22 -25.51 -19.31 -4.29
CA CYS A 22 -26.89 -18.84 -4.15
C CYS A 22 -27.39 -18.13 -5.42
N VAL A 23 -26.54 -17.33 -6.06
CA VAL A 23 -26.85 -16.71 -7.37
C VAL A 23 -27.07 -17.78 -8.44
N ARG A 24 -26.20 -18.79 -8.51
CA ARG A 24 -26.35 -19.92 -9.46
C ARG A 24 -27.69 -20.63 -9.32
N HIS A 25 -28.16 -20.86 -8.10
CA HIS A 25 -29.45 -21.52 -7.89
C HIS A 25 -30.63 -20.60 -8.29
N ALA A 26 -30.54 -19.29 -8.03
CA ALA A 26 -31.56 -18.35 -8.48
C ALA A 26 -31.59 -18.21 -10.01
N ASP A 27 -30.41 -18.20 -10.65
CA ASP A 27 -30.27 -18.27 -12.11
C ASP A 27 -30.85 -19.57 -12.67
N TYR A 28 -30.54 -20.73 -12.09
CA TYR A 28 -31.08 -22.04 -12.50
C TYR A 28 -32.62 -22.09 -12.49
N LEU A 29 -33.25 -21.47 -11.49
CA LEU A 29 -34.71 -21.36 -11.40
C LEU A 29 -35.32 -20.34 -12.38
N ASN A 30 -34.48 -19.62 -13.13
CA ASN A 30 -34.87 -18.51 -13.99
C ASN A 30 -35.67 -17.42 -13.23
N ASP A 31 -35.28 -17.16 -11.98
CA ASP A 31 -35.95 -16.20 -11.08
C ASP A 31 -35.16 -14.88 -11.03
N ASP A 32 -35.46 -13.99 -11.96
CA ASP A 32 -34.79 -12.71 -12.12
C ASP A 32 -34.98 -11.80 -10.90
N GLN A 33 -36.16 -11.83 -10.29
CA GLN A 33 -36.47 -11.06 -9.08
C GLN A 33 -35.57 -11.49 -7.91
N LYS A 34 -35.36 -12.80 -7.73
CA LYS A 34 -34.51 -13.35 -6.67
C LYS A 34 -33.04 -13.05 -6.90
N VAL A 35 -32.55 -13.11 -8.14
CA VAL A 35 -31.19 -12.69 -8.49
C VAL A 35 -30.97 -11.21 -8.15
N ARG A 36 -31.84 -10.31 -8.61
CA ARG A 36 -31.74 -8.87 -8.34
C ARG A 36 -31.79 -8.56 -6.84
N SER A 37 -32.73 -9.18 -6.13
CA SER A 37 -32.89 -9.01 -4.68
C SER A 37 -31.66 -9.47 -3.91
N LEU A 38 -31.09 -10.63 -4.26
CA LEU A 38 -29.89 -11.17 -3.63
C LEU A 38 -28.66 -10.29 -3.85
N LEU A 39 -28.41 -9.87 -5.10
CA LEU A 39 -27.27 -9.01 -5.44
C LEU A 39 -27.37 -7.64 -4.76
N THR A 40 -28.55 -7.02 -4.80
CA THR A 40 -28.81 -5.72 -4.16
C THR A 40 -28.62 -5.83 -2.63
N SER A 41 -29.18 -6.87 -2.02
CA SER A 41 -29.04 -7.12 -0.57
C SER A 41 -27.59 -7.37 -0.17
N THR A 42 -26.83 -8.07 -1.02
CA THR A 42 -25.40 -8.33 -0.81
C THR A 42 -24.60 -7.02 -0.81
N ILE A 43 -24.75 -6.21 -1.86
CA ILE A 43 -24.07 -4.91 -2.00
C ILE A 43 -24.41 -3.99 -0.82
N ASN A 44 -25.70 -3.89 -0.46
CA ASN A 44 -26.15 -3.04 0.64
C ASN A 44 -25.63 -3.54 1.99
N SER A 45 -25.54 -4.86 2.19
CA SER A 45 -24.99 -5.44 3.42
C SER A 45 -23.49 -5.20 3.56
N ILE A 46 -22.72 -5.31 2.47
CA ILE A 46 -21.29 -4.98 2.47
C ILE A 46 -21.10 -3.50 2.82
N LYS A 47 -21.82 -2.59 2.14
CA LYS A 47 -21.81 -1.16 2.43
C LYS A 47 -22.18 -0.87 3.89
N LYS A 48 -23.20 -1.54 4.43
CA LYS A 48 -23.62 -1.39 5.84
C LYS A 48 -22.54 -1.84 6.83
N VAL A 49 -21.86 -2.95 6.56
CA VAL A 49 -20.77 -3.42 7.42
C VAL A 49 -19.59 -2.46 7.40
N LEU A 50 -19.21 -1.96 6.23
CA LEU A 50 -18.11 -1.01 6.06
C LEU A 50 -18.44 0.40 6.56
N LYS A 51 -19.72 0.77 6.62
CA LYS A 51 -20.14 1.99 7.32
C LYS A 51 -20.00 1.87 8.84
N LYS A 52 -20.18 0.66 9.40
CA LYS A 52 -20.17 0.43 10.85
C LYS A 52 -18.79 0.06 11.42
N ARG A 53 -17.97 -0.60 10.62
CA ARG A 53 -16.66 -1.17 11.02
C ARG A 53 -15.59 -0.88 9.96
N GLY A 54 -15.69 0.31 9.37
CA GLY A 54 -14.89 0.75 8.25
C GLY A 54 -13.50 1.25 8.59
N ASP A 55 -13.26 1.39 9.88
CA ASP A 55 -12.10 1.90 10.57
C ASP A 55 -11.20 0.74 11.03
N ASP A 56 -11.75 -0.49 11.05
CA ASP A 56 -11.03 -1.73 11.32
C ASP A 56 -10.43 -2.29 10.04
N PHE A 57 -9.10 -2.22 9.95
CA PHE A 57 -8.30 -2.74 8.84
C PHE A 57 -8.70 -4.16 8.44
N GLU A 58 -8.89 -5.05 9.41
CA GLU A 58 -9.15 -6.45 9.11
C GLU A 58 -10.52 -6.65 8.47
N THR A 59 -11.55 -5.98 8.99
CA THR A 59 -12.89 -5.99 8.38
C THR A 59 -12.86 -5.45 6.96
N VAL A 60 -12.16 -4.33 6.70
CA VAL A 60 -12.08 -3.74 5.37
C VAL A 60 -11.32 -4.65 4.40
N SER A 61 -10.16 -5.17 4.81
CA SER A 61 -9.36 -6.14 4.04
C SER A 61 -10.18 -7.39 3.69
N PHE A 62 -10.90 -7.94 4.66
CA PHE A 62 -11.74 -9.13 4.48
C PHE A 62 -12.83 -8.90 3.43
N TRP A 63 -13.54 -7.78 3.49
CA TRP A 63 -14.61 -7.48 2.53
C TRP A 63 -14.10 -7.05 1.17
N LEU A 64 -12.91 -6.43 1.08
CA LEU A 64 -12.28 -6.18 -0.21
C LEU A 64 -11.96 -7.51 -0.92
N SER A 65 -11.29 -8.43 -0.24
CA SER A 65 -10.96 -9.76 -0.79
C SER A 65 -12.21 -10.53 -1.22
N ASN A 66 -13.27 -10.53 -0.39
CA ASN A 66 -14.51 -11.22 -0.73
C ASN A 66 -15.29 -10.53 -1.87
N THR A 67 -15.26 -9.20 -1.96
CA THR A 67 -15.91 -8.47 -3.07
C THR A 67 -15.21 -8.77 -4.39
N CYS A 68 -13.87 -8.75 -4.40
CA CYS A 68 -13.07 -9.14 -5.57
C CYS A 68 -13.30 -10.60 -5.94
N ARG A 69 -13.28 -11.52 -4.97
CA ARG A 69 -13.55 -12.94 -5.24
C ARG A 69 -14.95 -13.15 -5.82
N PHE A 70 -15.96 -12.43 -5.32
CA PHE A 70 -17.32 -12.54 -5.84
C PHE A 70 -17.41 -12.01 -7.28
N LEU A 71 -16.75 -10.88 -7.58
CA LEU A 71 -16.60 -10.36 -8.93
C LEU A 71 -15.89 -11.37 -9.85
N HIS A 72 -14.82 -12.02 -9.39
CA HIS A 72 -14.11 -13.05 -10.16
C HIS A 72 -15.00 -14.27 -10.42
N CYS A 73 -15.81 -14.72 -9.46
CA CYS A 73 -16.77 -15.79 -9.68
C CYS A 73 -17.80 -15.42 -10.75
N LEU A 74 -18.37 -14.20 -10.70
CA LEU A 74 -19.32 -13.72 -11.71
C LEU A 74 -18.70 -13.61 -13.11
N LYS A 75 -17.38 -13.40 -13.23
CA LYS A 75 -16.65 -13.46 -14.50
C LYS A 75 -16.36 -14.89 -14.92
N GLN A 76 -15.76 -15.69 -14.04
CA GLN A 76 -15.29 -17.05 -14.32
C GLN A 76 -16.41 -17.99 -14.76
N TYR A 77 -17.60 -17.80 -14.20
CA TYR A 77 -18.80 -18.60 -14.45
C TYR A 77 -19.87 -17.81 -15.21
N SER A 78 -19.47 -16.78 -15.96
CA SER A 78 -20.38 -15.99 -16.81
C SER A 78 -20.87 -16.74 -18.04
N GLY A 79 -20.14 -17.78 -18.49
CA GLY A 79 -20.32 -18.38 -19.82
C GLY A 79 -19.55 -17.67 -20.94
N GLU A 80 -18.87 -16.56 -20.65
CA GLU A 80 -18.04 -15.85 -21.63
C GLU A 80 -16.70 -16.57 -21.84
N GLU A 81 -16.39 -16.97 -23.08
CA GLU A 81 -15.16 -17.72 -23.43
C GLU A 81 -13.87 -17.04 -22.94
N GLY A 82 -13.88 -15.70 -22.91
CA GLY A 82 -12.75 -14.90 -22.43
C GLY A 82 -12.33 -15.20 -20.99
N PHE A 83 -13.29 -15.55 -20.12
CA PHE A 83 -13.07 -15.84 -18.71
C PHE A 83 -12.98 -17.35 -18.37
N MET A 84 -13.30 -18.22 -19.34
CA MET A 84 -13.31 -19.67 -19.15
C MET A 84 -11.99 -20.36 -19.51
N LYS A 85 -10.99 -19.60 -19.98
CA LYS A 85 -9.69 -20.13 -20.46
C LYS A 85 -8.94 -21.01 -19.46
N HIS A 86 -9.13 -20.77 -18.17
CA HIS A 86 -8.46 -21.49 -17.09
C HIS A 86 -9.40 -22.44 -16.32
N ASN A 87 -10.64 -22.59 -16.79
CA ASN A 87 -11.61 -23.47 -16.14
C ASN A 87 -11.35 -24.93 -16.49
N THR A 88 -11.64 -25.82 -15.55
CA THR A 88 -11.81 -27.25 -15.85
C THR A 88 -13.14 -27.50 -16.59
N SER A 89 -13.29 -28.67 -17.22
CA SER A 89 -14.57 -29.08 -17.82
C SER A 89 -15.72 -28.98 -16.81
N ARG A 90 -15.47 -29.45 -15.58
CA ARG A 90 -16.45 -29.41 -14.49
C ARG A 90 -16.79 -27.99 -14.05
N GLN A 91 -15.84 -27.06 -14.07
CA GLN A 91 -16.11 -25.65 -13.78
C GLN A 91 -16.95 -24.98 -14.89
N ASN A 92 -16.75 -25.36 -16.15
CA ASN A 92 -17.57 -24.85 -17.26
C ASN A 92 -19.04 -25.30 -17.16
N GLU A 93 -19.31 -26.48 -16.63
CA GLU A 93 -20.67 -26.96 -16.32
C GLU A 93 -21.37 -26.12 -15.23
N HIS A 94 -20.63 -25.27 -14.51
CA HIS A 94 -21.15 -24.43 -13.45
C HIS A 94 -21.41 -22.98 -13.86
N CYS A 95 -21.24 -22.64 -15.14
CA CYS A 95 -21.62 -21.32 -15.65
C CYS A 95 -23.10 -21.02 -15.46
N LEU A 96 -23.43 -19.74 -15.32
CA LEU A 96 -24.80 -19.25 -15.38
C LEU A 96 -25.37 -19.49 -16.78
N THR A 97 -26.67 -19.73 -16.87
CA THR A 97 -27.33 -20.11 -18.13
C THR A 97 -28.43 -19.15 -18.57
N ASN A 98 -29.04 -18.40 -17.64
CA ASN A 98 -30.23 -17.59 -17.94
C ASN A 98 -29.96 -16.08 -17.97
N PHE A 99 -29.12 -15.57 -17.07
CA PHE A 99 -28.93 -14.11 -16.91
C PHE A 99 -27.50 -13.64 -17.19
N ASP A 100 -27.38 -12.59 -18.00
CA ASP A 100 -26.14 -11.79 -18.06
C ASP A 100 -26.11 -10.78 -16.90
N LEU A 101 -25.04 -10.84 -16.11
CA LEU A 101 -24.83 -10.02 -14.92
C LEU A 101 -23.76 -8.94 -15.12
N ALA A 102 -23.44 -8.56 -16.36
CA ALA A 102 -22.44 -7.54 -16.69
C ALA A 102 -22.61 -6.22 -15.91
N GLU A 103 -23.83 -5.69 -15.82
CA GLU A 103 -24.10 -4.46 -15.08
C GLU A 103 -23.79 -4.62 -13.58
N TYR A 104 -24.14 -5.77 -12.99
CA TYR A 104 -23.82 -6.06 -11.59
C TYR A 104 -22.32 -6.24 -11.37
N ARG A 105 -21.58 -6.77 -12.36
CA ARG A 105 -20.11 -6.83 -12.30
C ARG A 105 -19.51 -5.42 -12.26
N GLN A 106 -20.04 -4.47 -13.02
CA GLN A 106 -19.61 -3.07 -12.96
C GLN A 106 -19.88 -2.46 -11.57
N VAL A 107 -21.10 -2.63 -11.03
CA VAL A 107 -21.45 -2.11 -9.70
C VAL A 107 -20.57 -2.71 -8.60
N LEU A 108 -20.22 -3.99 -8.69
CA LEU A 108 -19.29 -4.64 -7.76
C LEU A 108 -17.85 -4.15 -7.91
N SER A 109 -17.41 -3.84 -9.13
CA SER A 109 -16.12 -3.23 -9.39
C SER A 109 -16.04 -1.82 -8.76
N ASP A 110 -17.07 -0.99 -8.95
CA ASP A 110 -17.15 0.34 -8.36
C ASP A 110 -17.19 0.27 -6.82
N LEU A 111 -17.91 -0.71 -6.27
CA LEU A 111 -17.87 -1.00 -4.84
C LEU A 111 -16.44 -1.36 -4.41
N ALA A 112 -15.76 -2.27 -5.08
CA ALA A 112 -14.39 -2.68 -4.75
C ALA A 112 -13.42 -1.48 -4.76
N ILE A 113 -13.56 -0.53 -5.69
CA ILE A 113 -12.80 0.73 -5.69
C ILE A 113 -13.03 1.50 -4.40
N GLN A 114 -14.29 1.68 -3.97
CA GLN A 114 -14.62 2.39 -2.73
C GLN A 114 -14.02 1.70 -1.49
N ILE A 115 -14.09 0.36 -1.44
CA ILE A 115 -13.50 -0.43 -0.34
C ILE A 115 -11.97 -0.29 -0.34
N TYR A 116 -11.31 -0.33 -1.50
CA TYR A 116 -9.87 -0.14 -1.62
C TYR A 116 -9.44 1.26 -1.13
N GLN A 117 -10.13 2.32 -1.55
CA GLN A 117 -9.84 3.67 -1.07
C GLN A 117 -10.01 3.78 0.44
N GLN A 118 -11.02 3.12 1.00
CA GLN A 118 -11.20 3.05 2.45
C GLN A 118 -10.05 2.28 3.13
N LEU A 119 -9.62 1.14 2.56
CA LEU A 119 -8.47 0.37 3.05
C LEU A 119 -7.22 1.24 3.12
N VAL A 120 -6.91 1.97 2.04
CA VAL A 120 -5.74 2.87 1.99
C VAL A 120 -5.80 3.90 3.12
N ARG A 121 -6.94 4.54 3.36
CA ARG A 121 -7.11 5.54 4.44
C ARG A 121 -6.90 4.93 5.83
N VAL A 122 -7.42 3.72 6.06
CA VAL A 122 -7.24 3.03 7.35
C VAL A 122 -5.77 2.69 7.58
N LEU A 123 -5.09 2.13 6.58
CA LEU A 123 -3.67 1.81 6.66
C LEU A 123 -2.80 3.06 6.85
N GLU A 124 -3.13 4.15 6.14
CA GLU A 124 -2.49 5.45 6.30
C GLU A 124 -2.60 5.95 7.73
N ASN A 125 -3.80 5.97 8.31
CA ASN A 125 -4.03 6.44 9.68
C ASN A 125 -3.22 5.65 10.72
N ILE A 126 -2.99 4.35 10.48
CA ILE A 126 -2.18 3.50 11.35
C ILE A 126 -0.69 3.82 11.19
N LEU A 127 -0.19 4.00 9.96
CA LEU A 127 1.24 4.25 9.70
C LEU A 127 1.69 5.68 10.00
N GLN A 128 0.83 6.67 9.78
CA GLN A 128 1.16 8.09 9.86
C GLN A 128 1.91 8.50 11.16
N PRO A 129 1.50 8.09 12.37
CA PRO A 129 2.25 8.43 13.59
C PRO A 129 3.63 7.76 13.69
N MET A 130 3.86 6.67 12.95
CA MET A 130 5.12 5.91 12.98
C MET A 130 6.17 6.47 12.02
N ILE A 131 5.75 7.08 10.91
CA ILE A 131 6.63 7.39 9.78
C ILE A 131 7.73 8.38 10.17
N VAL A 132 7.39 9.53 10.74
CA VAL A 132 8.41 10.57 11.05
C VAL A 132 9.39 10.07 12.13
N SER A 133 8.85 9.48 13.19
CA SER A 133 9.64 8.93 14.30
C SER A 133 10.59 7.83 13.81
N GLY A 134 10.07 6.87 13.03
CA GLY A 134 10.85 5.72 12.55
C GLY A 134 11.81 6.03 11.40
N MET A 135 11.42 6.91 10.48
CA MET A 135 12.23 7.20 9.28
C MET A 135 13.25 8.32 9.50
N LEU A 136 12.97 9.29 10.39
CA LEU A 136 13.81 10.48 10.56
C LEU A 136 14.34 10.64 11.98
N GLU A 137 13.51 10.54 13.02
CA GLU A 137 13.91 10.96 14.37
C GLU A 137 14.79 9.93 15.08
N HIS A 138 14.45 8.65 14.99
CA HIS A 138 15.18 7.57 15.65
C HIS A 138 16.51 7.24 14.95
N GLU A 139 17.62 7.66 15.55
CA GLU A 139 18.98 7.36 15.08
C GLU A 139 19.35 5.88 15.31
N THR A 140 19.54 5.13 14.24
CA THR A 140 20.03 3.73 14.29
C THR A 140 21.55 3.63 14.19
N ILE A 141 22.21 4.64 13.60
CA ILE A 141 23.66 4.63 13.34
C ILE A 141 24.37 5.42 14.45
N GLN A 142 25.03 4.71 15.36
CA GLN A 142 25.86 5.33 16.40
C GLN A 142 27.19 5.84 15.81
N GLY A 143 27.56 7.10 16.11
CA GLY A 143 28.87 7.66 15.78
C GLY A 143 28.96 8.54 14.52
N VAL A 144 27.86 8.73 13.79
CA VAL A 144 27.82 9.60 12.59
C VAL A 144 27.34 11.02 12.90
N SER A 145 26.47 11.17 13.91
CA SER A 145 26.13 12.48 14.46
C SER A 145 27.33 12.99 15.25
N GLY A 146 27.84 14.17 14.89
CA GLY A 146 29.03 14.79 15.49
C GLY A 146 29.02 14.71 17.02
N VAL A 147 30.23 14.55 17.58
CA VAL A 147 30.52 14.33 19.01
C VAL A 147 29.55 15.13 19.88
N LYS A 148 28.57 14.44 20.49
CA LYS A 148 27.77 15.04 21.57
C LYS A 148 28.78 15.49 22.65
N PRO A 149 28.65 16.70 23.22
CA PRO A 149 29.52 17.16 24.28
C PRO A 149 29.64 16.07 25.36
N THR A 150 30.87 15.77 25.73
CA THR A 150 31.24 14.76 26.72
C THR A 150 30.42 14.94 27.99
N GLY A 151 29.52 14.00 28.27
CA GLY A 151 28.74 14.06 29.52
C GLY A 151 27.58 13.07 29.68
N LEU A 152 27.04 12.48 28.62
CA LEU A 152 25.91 11.55 28.78
C LEU A 152 26.12 10.24 28.02
N ARG A 153 26.84 9.33 28.67
CA ARG A 153 26.95 7.92 28.29
C ARG A 153 25.59 7.25 28.51
N LYS A 154 24.64 7.37 27.57
CA LYS A 154 23.46 6.50 27.58
C LYS A 154 23.94 5.08 27.25
N ARG A 155 23.88 4.22 28.27
CA ARG A 155 24.08 2.78 28.19
C ARG A 155 23.29 2.20 27.02
N THR A 156 23.88 1.21 26.36
CA THR A 156 23.16 0.22 25.56
C THR A 156 21.98 -0.31 26.36
N SER A 157 20.76 0.02 25.94
CA SER A 157 19.54 -0.56 26.47
C SER A 157 18.67 -1.03 25.31
N SER A 158 18.54 -2.34 25.20
CA SER A 158 17.53 -3.07 24.43
C SER A 158 16.13 -2.95 25.08
N ILE A 159 15.74 -1.74 25.46
CA ILE A 159 14.43 -1.42 25.98
C ILE A 159 13.99 -0.24 25.13
N ALA A 160 13.04 -0.48 24.23
CA ALA A 160 12.38 0.57 23.48
C ALA A 160 11.95 1.65 24.48
N ASP A 161 12.33 2.90 24.21
CA ASP A 161 11.76 4.06 24.88
C ASP A 161 10.23 3.92 24.75
N GLU A 162 9.53 3.67 25.86
CA GLU A 162 8.10 3.30 25.86
C GLU A 162 7.28 4.48 25.30
N GLY A 163 7.05 4.48 23.98
CA GLY A 163 6.31 5.51 23.27
C GLY A 163 6.91 5.95 21.93
N THR A 164 8.16 5.61 21.62
CA THR A 164 8.82 6.09 20.39
C THR A 164 8.78 5.02 19.29
N TYR A 165 8.23 5.35 18.12
CA TYR A 165 8.22 4.43 16.97
C TYR A 165 9.59 4.39 16.28
N THR A 166 10.02 3.20 15.89
CA THR A 166 11.27 2.98 15.16
C THR A 166 10.98 2.45 13.75
N LEU A 167 12.03 2.31 12.93
CA LEU A 167 11.91 1.61 11.64
C LEU A 167 11.33 0.20 11.81
N ASP A 168 11.73 -0.53 12.86
CA ASP A 168 11.20 -1.86 13.15
C ASP A 168 9.70 -1.83 13.45
N SER A 169 9.18 -0.75 14.05
CA SER A 169 7.73 -0.57 14.24
C SER A 169 7.00 -0.53 12.90
N ILE A 170 7.54 0.22 11.93
CA ILE A 170 6.99 0.30 10.57
C ILE A 170 7.05 -1.07 9.89
N LEU A 171 8.20 -1.76 9.94
CA LEU A 171 8.37 -3.09 9.33
C LEU A 171 7.43 -4.14 9.94
N ARG A 172 7.25 -4.13 11.27
CA ARG A 172 6.28 -5.00 11.96
C ARG A 172 4.85 -4.69 11.52
N GLN A 173 4.50 -3.41 11.37
CA GLN A 173 3.17 -3.01 10.92
C GLN A 173 2.91 -3.43 9.46
N LEU A 174 3.88 -3.27 8.57
CA LEU A 174 3.83 -3.77 7.19
C LEU A 174 3.69 -5.30 7.13
N ASN A 175 4.42 -6.03 7.98
CA ASN A 175 4.28 -7.48 8.13
C ASN A 175 2.87 -7.88 8.58
N SER A 176 2.29 -7.16 9.54
CA SER A 176 0.92 -7.40 10.01
C SER A 176 -0.09 -7.21 8.88
N PHE A 177 0.01 -6.10 8.14
CA PHE A 177 -0.87 -5.83 6.99
C PHE A 177 -0.78 -6.91 5.93
N HIS A 178 0.44 -7.24 5.50
CA HIS A 178 0.68 -8.27 4.50
C HIS A 178 0.12 -9.62 4.93
N SER A 179 0.41 -10.04 6.17
CA SER A 179 -0.07 -11.32 6.72
C SER A 179 -1.59 -11.44 6.67
N VAL A 180 -2.31 -10.40 7.12
CA VAL A 180 -3.77 -10.39 7.12
C VAL A 180 -4.33 -10.39 5.69
N MET A 181 -3.77 -9.61 4.77
CA MET A 181 -4.21 -9.64 3.37
C MET A 181 -4.04 -11.02 2.73
N CYS A 182 -2.91 -11.70 2.99
CA CYS A 182 -2.69 -13.07 2.55
C CYS A 182 -3.68 -14.06 3.18
N GLN A 183 -3.92 -13.98 4.49
CA GLN A 183 -4.88 -14.84 5.19
C GLN A 183 -6.31 -14.69 4.64
N HIS A 184 -6.70 -13.48 4.25
CA HIS A 184 -7.99 -13.22 3.62
C HIS A 184 -8.06 -13.66 2.14
N GLY A 185 -6.96 -14.16 1.56
CA GLY A 185 -6.91 -14.58 0.16
C GLY A 185 -7.05 -13.42 -0.82
N MET A 186 -6.50 -12.24 -0.47
CA MET A 186 -6.46 -11.11 -1.38
C MET A 186 -5.62 -11.44 -2.62
N ASP A 187 -6.06 -10.97 -3.79
CA ASP A 187 -5.35 -11.24 -5.04
C ASP A 187 -3.90 -10.70 -4.98
N PRO A 188 -2.88 -11.45 -5.44
CA PRO A 188 -1.49 -11.00 -5.40
C PRO A 188 -1.26 -9.65 -6.08
N GLU A 189 -1.91 -9.40 -7.21
CA GLU A 189 -1.82 -8.11 -7.92
C GLU A 189 -2.46 -6.96 -7.14
N LEU A 190 -3.48 -7.23 -6.31
CA LEU A 190 -4.06 -6.23 -5.44
C LEU A 190 -3.17 -5.97 -4.21
N ILE A 191 -2.53 -6.99 -3.65
CA ILE A 191 -1.54 -6.84 -2.59
C ILE A 191 -0.37 -5.96 -3.06
N LYS A 192 0.14 -6.18 -4.28
CA LYS A 192 1.16 -5.32 -4.90
C LYS A 192 0.73 -3.85 -4.94
N GLN A 193 -0.51 -3.58 -5.36
CA GLN A 193 -1.05 -2.22 -5.42
C GLN A 193 -1.22 -1.59 -4.04
N VAL A 194 -1.65 -2.35 -3.01
CA VAL A 194 -1.71 -1.87 -1.62
C VAL A 194 -0.30 -1.51 -1.11
N VAL A 195 0.67 -2.40 -1.31
CA VAL A 195 2.05 -2.19 -0.84
C VAL A 195 2.71 -1.00 -1.55
N LYS A 196 2.52 -0.86 -2.86
CA LYS A 196 2.96 0.33 -3.62
C LYS A 196 2.41 1.61 -3.02
N GLN A 197 1.11 1.64 -2.69
CA GLN A 197 0.47 2.80 -2.08
C GLN A 197 1.03 3.11 -0.69
N MET A 198 1.33 2.08 0.13
CA MET A 198 1.92 2.28 1.46
C MET A 198 3.33 2.84 1.37
N PHE A 199 4.15 2.35 0.44
CA PHE A 199 5.50 2.87 0.23
C PHE A 199 5.49 4.32 -0.26
N TYR A 200 4.55 4.68 -1.14
CA TYR A 200 4.36 6.07 -1.54
C TYR A 200 4.04 6.98 -0.36
N ILE A 201 3.11 6.57 0.52
CA ILE A 201 2.74 7.34 1.72
C ILE A 201 3.96 7.52 2.64
N VAL A 202 4.72 6.45 2.90
CA VAL A 202 5.96 6.51 3.69
C VAL A 202 6.95 7.49 3.07
N GLY A 203 7.20 7.40 1.77
CA GLY A 203 8.11 8.28 1.04
C GLY A 203 7.68 9.75 1.10
N ALA A 204 6.41 10.03 0.79
CA ALA A 204 5.84 11.37 0.73
C ALA A 204 5.83 12.05 2.11
N ILE A 205 5.37 11.36 3.16
CA ILE A 205 5.34 11.92 4.52
C ILE A 205 6.77 12.18 5.03
N THR A 206 7.70 11.26 4.77
CA THR A 206 9.11 11.42 5.15
C THR A 206 9.73 12.62 4.45
N LEU A 207 9.59 12.71 3.12
CA LEU A 207 10.17 13.82 2.35
C LEU A 207 9.56 15.17 2.74
N ASN A 208 8.23 15.24 2.92
CA ASN A 208 7.57 16.47 3.35
C ASN A 208 8.10 16.96 4.71
N ASN A 209 8.32 16.05 5.67
CA ASN A 209 8.89 16.43 6.97
C ASN A 209 10.34 16.89 6.86
N LEU A 210 11.14 16.26 5.99
CA LEU A 210 12.51 16.70 5.70
C LEU A 210 12.52 18.13 5.12
N LEU A 211 11.60 18.44 4.21
CA LEU A 211 11.49 19.77 3.57
C LEU A 211 10.95 20.87 4.49
N LEU A 212 10.29 20.50 5.59
CA LEU A 212 9.72 21.45 6.56
C LEU A 212 10.61 21.68 7.79
N ARG A 213 11.59 20.81 8.05
CA ARG A 213 12.39 20.81 9.28
C ARG A 213 13.88 21.06 9.02
N LYS A 214 14.44 22.08 9.67
CA LYS A 214 15.86 22.45 9.50
C LYS A 214 16.82 21.42 10.10
N ASP A 215 16.42 20.75 11.17
CA ASP A 215 17.18 19.73 11.89
C ASP A 215 17.28 18.37 11.15
N MET A 216 16.59 18.24 10.00
CA MET A 216 16.51 16.99 9.24
C MET A 216 17.35 16.97 7.96
N CYS A 217 17.99 18.08 7.59
CA CYS A 217 18.81 18.17 6.39
C CYS A 217 20.30 18.17 6.74
N SER A 218 20.90 16.99 6.89
CA SER A 218 22.32 16.82 7.16
C SER A 218 22.89 15.56 6.52
N TRP A 219 24.23 15.46 6.41
CA TRP A 219 24.88 14.26 5.88
C TRP A 219 24.49 12.99 6.64
N SER A 220 24.50 13.05 7.98
CA SER A 220 24.09 11.94 8.86
C SER A 220 22.66 11.50 8.59
N LYS A 221 21.72 12.44 8.43
CA LYS A 221 20.32 12.13 8.09
C LYS A 221 20.19 11.51 6.71
N GLY A 222 20.99 11.94 5.74
CA GLY A 222 21.10 11.27 4.45
C GLY A 222 21.51 9.80 4.58
N MET A 223 22.51 9.49 5.40
CA MET A 223 22.95 8.12 5.62
C MET A 223 21.89 7.27 6.35
N GLN A 224 21.24 7.84 7.36
CA GLN A 224 20.14 7.20 8.08
C GLN A 224 18.96 6.86 7.14
N ILE A 225 18.53 7.81 6.30
CA ILE A 225 17.44 7.57 5.35
C ILE A 225 17.82 6.48 4.35
N ARG A 226 19.06 6.47 3.83
CA ARG A 226 19.52 5.41 2.92
C ARG A 226 19.45 4.03 3.57
N TYR A 227 19.89 3.91 4.82
CA TYR A 227 19.77 2.65 5.57
C TYR A 227 18.31 2.26 5.78
N ASN A 228 17.45 3.19 6.19
CA ASN A 228 16.03 2.90 6.40
C ASN A 228 15.34 2.44 5.11
N VAL A 229 15.65 3.08 3.98
CA VAL A 229 15.16 2.66 2.66
C VAL A 229 15.69 1.28 2.28
N SER A 230 16.97 0.95 2.54
CA SER A 230 17.48 -0.39 2.21
C SER A 230 16.77 -1.50 2.99
N GLN A 231 16.39 -1.24 4.24
CA GLN A 231 15.58 -2.21 5.01
C GLN A 231 14.15 -2.36 4.46
N LEU A 232 13.55 -1.27 3.95
CA LEU A 232 12.26 -1.33 3.27
C LEU A 232 12.35 -2.10 1.95
N GLU A 233 13.43 -1.92 1.19
CA GLU A 233 13.71 -2.70 -0.01
C GLU A 233 13.94 -4.19 0.30
N GLU A 234 14.65 -4.50 1.37
CA GLU A 234 14.84 -5.89 1.80
C GLU A 234 13.53 -6.53 2.24
N TRP A 235 12.65 -5.78 2.91
CA TRP A 235 11.30 -6.25 3.21
C TRP A 235 10.51 -6.58 1.93
N LEU A 236 10.61 -5.77 0.87
CA LEU A 236 9.99 -6.10 -0.42
C LEU A 236 10.57 -7.39 -1.03
N ARG A 237 11.89 -7.60 -0.91
CA ARG A 237 12.56 -8.82 -1.37
C ARG A 237 12.04 -10.04 -0.62
N ASP A 238 11.97 -9.98 0.70
CA ASP A 238 11.50 -11.07 1.57
C ASP A 238 10.04 -11.49 1.27
N LYS A 239 9.22 -10.54 0.81
CA LYS A 239 7.81 -10.80 0.44
C LYS A 239 7.61 -11.11 -1.05
N ASN A 240 8.67 -11.16 -1.85
CA ASN A 240 8.60 -11.30 -3.31
C ASN A 240 7.79 -10.18 -4.00
N LEU A 241 7.95 -8.95 -3.52
CA LEU A 241 7.21 -7.76 -3.99
C LEU A 241 8.09 -6.72 -4.69
N MET A 242 9.31 -7.09 -5.10
CA MET A 242 10.24 -6.19 -5.82
C MET A 242 9.66 -5.65 -7.13
N ASN A 243 8.75 -6.38 -7.78
CA ASN A 243 8.07 -5.97 -9.02
C ASN A 243 6.72 -5.27 -8.79
N SER A 244 6.40 -4.87 -7.56
CA SER A 244 5.14 -4.18 -7.23
C SER A 244 5.09 -2.72 -7.67
N GLY A 245 6.23 -2.14 -8.05
CA GLY A 245 6.35 -0.70 -8.28
C GLY A 245 6.53 0.12 -6.99
N ALA A 246 6.66 -0.52 -5.82
CA ALA A 246 6.73 0.13 -4.52
C ALA A 246 8.08 0.84 -4.28
N LYS A 247 9.20 0.23 -4.69
CA LYS A 247 10.54 0.84 -4.56
C LYS A 247 10.62 2.16 -5.32
N GLU A 248 10.08 2.19 -6.52
CA GLU A 248 10.08 3.33 -7.44
C GLU A 248 9.32 4.52 -6.85
N THR A 249 8.34 4.29 -5.98
CA THR A 249 7.63 5.38 -5.28
C THR A 249 8.49 6.13 -4.27
N LEU A 250 9.59 5.52 -3.81
CA LEU A 250 10.55 6.12 -2.87
C LEU A 250 11.62 6.96 -3.57
N GLU A 251 11.67 6.97 -4.90
CA GLU A 251 12.73 7.63 -5.68
C GLU A 251 12.95 9.10 -5.29
N PRO A 252 11.92 9.94 -5.05
CA PRO A 252 12.13 11.32 -4.56
C PRO A 252 12.85 11.37 -3.20
N LEU A 253 12.52 10.46 -2.29
CA LEU A 253 13.17 10.37 -0.98
C LEU A 253 14.61 9.86 -1.09
N ILE A 254 14.85 8.88 -1.97
CA ILE A 254 16.19 8.35 -2.26
C ILE A 254 17.09 9.45 -2.80
N GLN A 255 16.62 10.21 -3.80
CA GLN A 255 17.37 11.33 -4.37
C GLN A 255 17.61 12.46 -3.36
N ALA A 256 16.64 12.75 -2.49
CA ALA A 256 16.83 13.72 -1.41
C ALA A 256 17.93 13.26 -0.43
N ALA A 257 17.96 11.97 -0.07
CA ALA A 257 19.00 11.42 0.79
C ALA A 257 20.39 11.43 0.12
N GLN A 258 20.45 11.18 -1.19
CA GLN A 258 21.68 11.31 -1.98
C GLN A 258 22.14 12.77 -2.06
N LEU A 259 21.22 13.72 -2.29
CA LEU A 259 21.50 15.16 -2.32
C LEU A 259 22.13 15.66 -1.01
N LEU A 260 21.70 15.12 0.14
CA LEU A 260 22.32 15.43 1.43
C LEU A 260 23.79 14.98 1.50
N GLN A 261 24.20 13.95 0.76
CA GLN A 261 25.53 13.33 0.87
C GLN A 261 26.53 13.77 -0.19
N VAL A 262 26.08 14.26 -1.36
CA VAL A 262 26.99 14.73 -2.41
C VAL A 262 27.70 16.02 -2.03
N LYS A 263 28.80 16.32 -2.73
CA LYS A 263 29.49 17.62 -2.64
C LYS A 263 28.60 18.73 -3.22
N LYS A 264 28.78 19.95 -2.73
CA LYS A 264 27.87 21.10 -2.96
C LYS A 264 28.66 22.40 -3.18
N LYS A 265 29.82 22.32 -3.85
CA LYS A 265 30.78 23.43 -3.94
C LYS A 265 31.07 23.88 -5.37
N THR A 266 31.35 22.97 -6.30
CA THR A 266 31.85 23.31 -7.64
C THR A 266 30.74 23.30 -8.72
N ASP A 267 31.01 23.87 -9.89
CA ASP A 267 30.06 23.77 -11.01
C ASP A 267 29.82 22.32 -11.47
N ASP A 268 30.84 21.46 -11.36
CA ASP A 268 30.71 20.02 -11.61
C ASP A 268 29.77 19.33 -10.61
N ASP A 269 29.86 19.71 -9.32
CA ASP A 269 28.93 19.23 -8.29
C ASP A 269 27.49 19.66 -8.63
N ALA A 270 27.32 20.90 -9.11
CA ALA A 270 26.01 21.43 -9.51
C ALA A 270 25.43 20.65 -10.69
N GLU A 271 26.26 20.30 -11.68
CA GLU A 271 25.86 19.47 -12.82
C GLU A 271 25.47 18.06 -12.39
N ALA A 272 26.26 17.43 -11.52
CA ALA A 272 25.97 16.12 -10.97
C ALA A 272 24.63 16.09 -10.22
N ILE A 273 24.34 17.12 -9.41
CA ILE A 273 23.05 17.26 -8.71
C ILE A 273 21.90 17.37 -9.70
N CYS A 274 22.04 18.18 -10.76
CA CYS A 274 21.00 18.37 -11.78
C CYS A 274 20.69 17.07 -12.54
N SER A 275 21.71 16.27 -12.84
CA SER A 275 21.57 14.97 -13.51
C SER A 275 20.95 13.90 -12.59
N MET A 276 21.38 13.86 -11.33
CA MET A 276 20.93 12.89 -10.33
C MET A 276 19.47 13.14 -9.89
N CYS A 277 19.08 14.39 -9.66
CA CYS A 277 17.80 14.75 -9.01
C CYS A 277 16.63 14.88 -10.01
N ASN A 278 16.36 13.86 -10.82
CA ASN A 278 15.30 13.86 -11.83
C ASN A 278 13.87 13.59 -11.28
N ALA A 279 13.74 13.08 -10.06
CA ALA A 279 12.47 12.81 -9.39
C ALA A 279 12.09 13.89 -8.36
N LEU A 280 13.00 14.85 -8.10
CA LEU A 280 12.75 16.04 -7.27
C LEU A 280 12.46 17.26 -8.15
N THR A 281 11.54 18.12 -7.72
CA THR A 281 11.32 19.42 -8.37
C THR A 281 12.46 20.38 -8.03
N THR A 282 12.68 21.38 -8.87
CA THR A 282 13.62 22.47 -8.60
C THR A 282 13.35 23.13 -7.24
N ALA A 283 12.08 23.31 -6.85
CA ALA A 283 11.72 23.85 -5.54
C ALA A 283 12.19 22.97 -4.38
N GLN A 284 12.07 21.64 -4.52
CA GLN A 284 12.52 20.68 -3.51
C GLN A 284 14.05 20.65 -3.38
N ILE A 285 14.77 20.60 -4.51
CA ILE A 285 16.25 20.63 -4.53
C ILE A 285 16.76 21.89 -3.83
N VAL A 286 16.24 23.06 -4.23
CA VAL A 286 16.60 24.34 -3.63
C VAL A 286 16.27 24.38 -2.15
N LYS A 287 15.13 23.81 -1.73
CA LYS A 287 14.76 23.76 -0.31
C LYS A 287 15.74 22.92 0.51
N VAL A 288 16.10 21.73 0.04
CA VAL A 288 17.08 20.85 0.73
C VAL A 288 18.43 21.55 0.85
N LEU A 289 18.94 22.17 -0.23
CA LEU A 289 20.20 22.90 -0.20
C LEU A 289 20.20 24.07 0.78
N ASN A 290 19.09 24.82 0.87
CA ASN A 290 18.94 25.91 1.85
C ASN A 290 18.85 25.42 3.30
N LEU A 291 18.26 24.24 3.53
CA LEU A 291 18.11 23.66 4.86
C LEU A 291 19.36 22.91 5.33
N TYR A 292 20.29 22.61 4.43
CA TYR A 292 21.48 21.81 4.71
C TYR A 292 22.29 22.40 5.87
N THR A 293 22.43 21.62 6.93
CA THR A 293 23.16 21.98 8.15
C THR A 293 24.40 21.08 8.26
N PRO A 294 25.61 21.66 8.12
CA PRO A 294 26.87 20.97 8.36
C PRO A 294 26.95 20.37 9.77
N VAL A 295 27.44 19.13 9.89
CA VAL A 295 27.51 18.41 11.18
C VAL A 295 28.94 18.34 11.72
N ASN A 296 29.95 18.55 10.88
CA ASN A 296 31.36 18.52 11.27
C ASN A 296 32.12 19.71 10.64
N GLU A 297 33.34 19.95 11.13
CA GLU A 297 34.20 21.07 10.72
C GLU A 297 34.67 20.99 9.26
N PHE A 298 34.50 19.82 8.62
CA PHE A 298 34.88 19.58 7.22
C PHE A 298 33.75 19.89 6.24
N GLU A 299 32.54 20.18 6.74
CA GLU A 299 31.39 20.58 5.94
C GLU A 299 31.13 22.09 6.08
N GLU A 300 30.86 22.73 4.94
CA GLU A 300 30.45 24.13 4.90
C GLU A 300 28.99 24.23 4.49
N ARG A 301 28.35 25.33 4.89
CA ARG A 301 27.00 25.65 4.40
C ARG A 301 27.04 25.87 2.89
N VAL A 302 25.97 25.45 2.22
CA VAL A 302 25.80 25.68 0.79
C VAL A 302 25.71 27.18 0.54
N SER A 303 26.52 27.69 -0.40
CA SER A 303 26.54 29.12 -0.71
C SER A 303 25.33 29.53 -1.54
N VAL A 304 24.92 30.79 -1.42
CA VAL A 304 23.82 31.36 -2.23
C VAL A 304 24.16 31.34 -3.72
N SER A 305 25.44 31.53 -4.09
CA SER A 305 25.88 31.44 -5.48
C SER A 305 25.69 30.04 -6.05
N PHE A 306 26.04 28.99 -5.29
CA PHE A 306 25.82 27.60 -5.72
C PHE A 306 24.34 27.29 -5.95
N ILE A 307 23.46 27.75 -5.06
CA ILE A 307 22.00 27.57 -5.22
C ILE A 307 21.50 28.29 -6.49
N ARG A 308 22.00 29.51 -6.78
CA ARG A 308 21.67 30.23 -8.02
C ARG A 308 22.15 29.48 -9.27
N THR A 309 23.33 28.85 -9.22
CA THR A 309 23.83 28.00 -10.32
C THR A 309 22.87 26.85 -10.61
N ILE A 310 22.39 26.14 -9.57
CA ILE A 310 21.39 25.07 -9.72
C ILE A 310 20.11 25.60 -10.36
N GLN A 311 19.58 26.72 -9.87
CA GLN A 311 18.36 27.33 -10.41
C GLN A 311 18.51 27.72 -11.89
N MET A 312 19.66 28.25 -12.27
CA MET A 312 19.95 28.60 -13.67
C MET A 312 20.03 27.36 -14.55
N ARG A 313 20.69 26.28 -14.10
CA ARG A 313 20.80 25.02 -14.85
C ARG A 313 19.46 24.30 -15.01
N LEU A 314 18.56 24.42 -14.04
CA LEU A 314 17.25 23.79 -14.07
C LEU A 314 16.14 24.68 -14.67
N ARG A 315 16.47 25.86 -15.20
CA ARG A 315 15.49 26.84 -15.69
C ARG A 315 14.58 26.31 -16.80
N ASP A 316 15.12 25.50 -17.69
CA ASP A 316 14.37 24.95 -18.85
C ASP A 316 13.61 23.66 -18.50
N ARG A 317 13.75 23.17 -17.26
CA ARG A 317 13.02 22.00 -16.79
C ARG A 317 11.55 22.38 -16.59
N LYS A 318 10.65 21.64 -17.24
CA LYS A 318 9.19 21.80 -17.09
C LYS A 318 8.72 21.21 -15.75
N ASP A 319 9.20 21.77 -14.65
CA ASP A 319 8.88 21.30 -13.30
C ASP A 319 7.53 21.81 -12.80
N SER A 320 6.88 20.98 -12.00
CA SER A 320 5.79 21.45 -11.14
C SER A 320 6.35 22.42 -10.10
N PRO A 321 5.67 23.56 -9.81
CA PRO A 321 6.10 24.49 -8.78
C PRO A 321 5.90 23.95 -7.36
N GLN A 322 5.35 22.76 -7.20
CA GLN A 322 5.05 22.17 -5.89
C GLN A 322 6.33 21.91 -5.07
N LEU A 323 6.27 22.28 -3.79
CA LEU A 323 7.31 21.95 -2.81
C LEU A 323 7.02 20.60 -2.13
N LEU A 324 5.79 20.40 -1.65
CA LEU A 324 5.40 19.19 -0.94
C LEU A 324 4.82 18.17 -1.92
N MET A 325 5.07 16.89 -1.64
CA MET A 325 4.35 15.80 -2.30
C MET A 325 2.92 15.72 -1.76
N ASP A 326 1.96 15.39 -2.63
CA ASP A 326 0.60 15.09 -2.22
C ASP A 326 0.53 13.72 -1.54
N ALA A 327 0.76 13.67 -0.23
CA ALA A 327 0.70 12.43 0.54
C ALA A 327 -0.69 11.76 0.54
N LYS A 328 -1.75 12.46 0.08
CA LYS A 328 -3.11 11.93 -0.08
C LYS A 328 -3.39 11.38 -1.47
N HIS A 329 -2.44 11.45 -2.40
CA HIS A 329 -2.58 10.84 -3.71
C HIS A 329 -2.78 9.32 -3.59
N ILE A 330 -3.80 8.80 -4.28
CA ILE A 330 -4.08 7.37 -4.38
C ILE A 330 -3.93 6.95 -5.84
N PHE A 331 -3.05 5.99 -6.12
CA PHE A 331 -2.93 5.43 -7.46
C PHE A 331 -4.24 4.76 -7.89
N PRO A 332 -4.67 4.91 -9.16
CA PRO A 332 -5.84 4.19 -9.67
C PRO A 332 -5.66 2.68 -9.50
N VAL A 333 -6.61 2.04 -8.81
CA VAL A 333 -6.60 0.60 -8.57
C VAL A 333 -7.25 -0.14 -9.73
N THR A 334 -6.74 -1.33 -10.02
CA THR A 334 -7.33 -2.27 -10.98
C THR A 334 -7.54 -3.63 -10.32
N PHE A 335 -8.54 -4.36 -10.81
CA PHE A 335 -8.86 -5.72 -10.38
C PHE A 335 -8.75 -6.70 -11.56
N PRO A 336 -7.52 -7.09 -11.95
CA PRO A 336 -7.32 -8.10 -13.00
C PRO A 336 -8.08 -9.38 -12.66
N PHE A 337 -8.65 -10.03 -13.67
CA PHE A 337 -9.37 -11.28 -13.48
C PHE A 337 -8.44 -12.36 -12.90
N ASN A 338 -8.84 -12.94 -11.76
CA ASN A 338 -8.09 -13.99 -11.08
C ASN A 338 -8.98 -15.23 -10.85
N PRO A 339 -9.01 -16.20 -11.78
CA PRO A 339 -9.84 -17.40 -11.67
C PRO A 339 -9.45 -18.23 -10.45
N SER A 340 -10.41 -18.95 -9.89
CA SER A 340 -10.18 -19.91 -8.81
C SER A 340 -10.13 -21.33 -9.34
N SER A 341 -9.25 -22.16 -8.79
CA SER A 341 -9.26 -23.62 -9.00
C SER A 341 -10.27 -24.34 -8.09
N LEU A 342 -10.95 -23.63 -7.18
CA LEU A 342 -11.88 -24.23 -6.23
C LEU A 342 -13.08 -24.84 -6.96
N ALA A 343 -13.35 -26.11 -6.66
CA ALA A 343 -14.48 -26.86 -7.17
C ALA A 343 -15.73 -26.59 -6.31
N LEU A 344 -16.73 -25.90 -6.86
CA LEU A 344 -17.92 -25.46 -6.11
C LEU A 344 -18.67 -26.62 -5.44
N GLU A 345 -18.75 -27.77 -6.11
CA GLU A 345 -19.41 -29.00 -5.64
C GLU A 345 -18.76 -29.61 -4.38
N THR A 346 -17.50 -29.26 -4.12
CA THR A 346 -16.77 -29.73 -2.93
C THR A 346 -16.95 -28.83 -1.72
N ILE A 347 -17.50 -27.61 -1.90
CA ILE A 347 -17.66 -26.65 -0.82
C ILE A 347 -18.70 -27.15 0.19
N GLN A 348 -18.35 -27.08 1.47
CA GLN A 348 -19.23 -27.36 2.60
C GLN A 348 -19.35 -26.10 3.45
N ILE A 349 -20.56 -25.77 3.90
CA ILE A 349 -20.81 -24.60 4.76
C ILE A 349 -20.57 -25.00 6.21
N PRO A 350 -19.60 -24.41 6.93
CA PRO A 350 -19.38 -24.71 8.33
C PRO A 350 -20.59 -24.33 9.20
N ALA A 351 -21.01 -25.24 10.07
CA ALA A 351 -22.18 -25.04 10.95
C ALA A 351 -22.06 -23.78 11.84
N SER A 352 -20.83 -23.39 12.18
CA SER A 352 -20.53 -22.18 12.96
C SER A 352 -20.95 -20.87 12.29
N LEU A 353 -21.27 -20.88 10.99
CA LEU A 353 -21.79 -19.70 10.28
C LEU A 353 -23.29 -19.47 10.52
N GLY A 354 -24.02 -20.43 11.12
CA GLY A 354 -25.45 -20.29 11.39
C GLY A 354 -26.32 -20.27 10.14
N LEU A 355 -25.86 -20.92 9.06
CA LEU A 355 -26.54 -20.97 7.76
C LEU A 355 -27.26 -22.32 7.52
N GLY A 356 -27.73 -22.98 8.58
CA GLY A 356 -28.38 -24.30 8.48
C GLY A 356 -29.70 -24.32 7.71
N PHE A 357 -30.27 -23.14 7.44
CA PHE A 357 -31.44 -22.97 6.57
C PHE A 357 -31.10 -23.02 5.07
N ILE A 358 -29.81 -23.00 4.69
CA ILE A 358 -29.35 -23.17 3.30
C ILE A 358 -29.16 -24.65 3.02
N SER A 359 -29.74 -25.15 1.94
CA SER A 359 -29.57 -26.52 1.46
C SER A 359 -28.62 -26.56 0.27
N ARG A 360 -27.72 -27.56 0.26
CA ARG A 360 -26.83 -27.81 -0.89
C ARG A 360 -27.62 -28.56 -1.98
N VAL A 361 -27.52 -28.09 -3.21
CA VAL A 361 -28.17 -28.66 -4.41
C VAL A 361 -27.11 -29.13 -5.37
#